data_AF-A0A183NIC7-F1
#
_entry.id   AF-A0A183NIC7-F1
#
_cell.length_a   1.000
_cell.length_b   1.000
_cell.length_c   1.000
_cell.angle_alpha   90.00
_cell.angle_beta   90.00
_cell.angle_gamma   90.00
#
_symmetry.space_group_name_H-M   'P 1'
#
loop_
_entity.id
_entity.type
_entity.pdbx_description
1 polymer ?
#
loop_
_entity_poly.entity_id
_entity_poly.type
_entity_poly.pdbx_seq_one_letter_code
_entity_poly.pdbx_strand_id
1 'polypeptide(L)'
;MLTLTLSVHINQSFLLCCSMFEQDDAYGQDLYMLNRCLDDIEWFEKNFRKSFRSSPDELDNKHTINVKQNNDEPPDSTVAIDSLQKVKYALNIIEKIRKSVPYISKEIFVYLIRIVRKVHTVAKSKQITNYNSNIVVDVIEPLLNENTITSIFKLLSVKTKELWLDLGPAWNTPSNPYISSKLTLIVYISSSELSGISNILKEQITYEPIIGHRLPWDCISSRCTTLLWVRP
;
A
#
# COMPACT_ATOMS: atom_id res chain seq x y z
N MET A 1 15.69 13.58 -5.90
CA MET A 1 15.55 13.77 -7.36
C MET A 1 14.64 12.74 -8.03
N LEU A 2 14.63 11.46 -7.64
CA LEU A 2 13.75 10.43 -8.24
C LEU A 2 12.24 10.58 -7.96
N THR A 3 11.83 11.19 -6.84
CA THR A 3 10.40 11.33 -6.48
C THR A 3 9.69 12.45 -7.26
N LEU A 4 10.36 13.59 -7.47
CA LEU A 4 9.82 14.68 -8.29
C LEU A 4 9.81 14.33 -9.79
N THR A 5 10.78 13.55 -10.25
CA THR A 5 10.80 13.08 -11.64
C THR A 5 9.74 12.01 -11.88
N LEU A 6 9.52 11.06 -10.97
CA LEU A 6 8.37 10.15 -11.07
C LEU A 6 7.04 10.90 -11.03
N SER A 7 6.84 11.85 -10.12
CA SER A 7 5.58 12.61 -10.04
C SER A 7 5.35 13.50 -11.27
N VAL A 8 6.37 14.19 -11.80
CA VAL A 8 6.24 14.99 -13.03
C VAL A 8 6.11 14.12 -14.27
N HIS A 9 6.85 13.02 -14.38
CA HIS A 9 6.79 12.14 -15.55
C HIS A 9 5.52 11.30 -15.57
N ILE A 10 5.03 10.85 -14.41
CA ILE A 10 3.70 10.24 -14.26
C ILE A 10 2.65 11.28 -14.64
N ASN A 11 2.62 12.48 -14.03
CA ASN A 11 1.59 13.47 -14.37
C ASN A 11 1.62 13.92 -15.84
N GLN A 12 2.80 14.11 -16.43
CA GLN A 12 2.94 14.60 -17.81
C GLN A 12 2.70 13.50 -18.85
N SER A 13 3.14 12.26 -18.59
CA SER A 13 2.76 11.11 -19.42
C SER A 13 1.29 10.75 -19.26
N PHE A 14 0.69 10.96 -18.08
CA PHE A 14 -0.74 10.75 -17.85
C PHE A 14 -1.61 11.81 -18.53
N LEU A 15 -1.23 13.09 -18.51
CA LEU A 15 -1.97 14.14 -19.22
C LEU A 15 -2.00 13.88 -20.74
N LEU A 16 -0.89 13.40 -21.30
CA LEU A 16 -0.82 12.97 -22.71
C LEU A 16 -1.62 11.68 -22.99
N CYS A 17 -1.71 10.77 -22.02
CA CYS A 17 -2.46 9.52 -22.15
C CYS A 17 -3.98 9.75 -21.98
N CYS A 18 -4.39 10.64 -21.07
CA CYS A 18 -5.78 11.06 -20.88
C CYS A 18 -6.35 11.77 -22.11
N SER A 19 -5.54 12.52 -22.86
CA SER A 19 -5.99 13.13 -24.12
C SER A 19 -6.12 12.12 -25.28
N MET A 20 -5.61 10.89 -25.14
CA MET A 20 -5.60 9.88 -26.21
C MET A 20 -6.59 8.72 -26.02
N PHE A 21 -7.16 8.54 -24.82
CA PHE A 21 -7.96 7.35 -24.50
C PHE A 21 -9.30 7.69 -23.83
N GLU A 22 -10.23 8.23 -24.62
CA GLU A 22 -11.63 8.48 -24.22
C GLU A 22 -12.56 7.25 -24.38
N GLN A 23 -12.06 6.04 -24.65
CA GLN A 23 -12.90 4.95 -25.17
C GLN A 23 -13.14 3.72 -24.25
N ASP A 24 -12.65 3.68 -23.01
CA ASP A 24 -12.95 2.55 -22.11
C ASP A 24 -13.08 3.02 -20.64
N ASP A 25 -14.32 3.05 -20.14
CA ASP A 25 -14.69 3.63 -18.83
C ASP A 25 -13.99 2.91 -17.65
N ALA A 26 -13.80 1.59 -17.76
CA ALA A 26 -13.12 0.77 -16.79
C ALA A 26 -11.62 1.08 -16.71
N TYR A 27 -10.99 1.39 -17.85
CA TYR A 27 -9.57 1.76 -17.90
C TYR A 27 -9.33 3.12 -17.25
N GLY A 28 -10.15 4.12 -17.58
CA GLY A 28 -10.08 5.45 -16.96
C GLY A 28 -10.25 5.37 -15.44
N GLN A 29 -11.14 4.51 -14.97
CA GLN A 29 -11.36 4.27 -13.54
C GLN A 29 -10.16 3.61 -12.86
N ASP A 30 -9.56 2.58 -13.46
CA ASP A 30 -8.36 1.92 -12.92
C ASP A 30 -7.19 2.92 -12.82
N LEU A 31 -7.00 3.73 -13.86
CA LEU A 31 -5.94 4.73 -13.93
C LEU A 31 -6.11 5.82 -12.86
N TYR A 32 -7.33 6.31 -12.69
CA TYR A 32 -7.69 7.26 -11.63
C TYR A 32 -7.42 6.67 -10.24
N MET A 33 -7.84 5.43 -10.01
CA MET A 33 -7.64 4.75 -8.72
C MET A 33 -6.17 4.47 -8.43
N LEU A 34 -5.38 4.13 -9.45
CA LEU A 34 -3.93 3.98 -9.33
C LEU A 34 -3.30 5.29 -8.86
N ASN A 35 -3.61 6.41 -9.51
CA ASN A 35 -3.07 7.72 -9.12
C ASN A 35 -3.42 8.09 -7.68
N ARG A 36 -4.67 7.87 -7.28
CA ARG A 36 -5.10 8.14 -5.91
C ARG A 36 -4.30 7.33 -4.88
N CYS A 37 -4.02 6.07 -5.17
CA CYS A 37 -3.18 5.24 -4.33
C CYS A 37 -1.73 5.74 -4.30
N LEU A 38 -1.18 6.12 -5.46
CA LEU A 38 0.19 6.61 -5.56
C LEU A 38 0.41 7.91 -4.76
N ASP A 39 -0.57 8.82 -4.76
CA ASP A 39 -0.54 10.05 -3.96
C ASP A 39 -0.47 9.74 -2.46
N ASP A 40 -1.33 8.84 -1.97
CA ASP A 40 -1.37 8.42 -0.57
C ASP A 40 -0.06 7.73 -0.16
N ILE A 41 0.47 6.86 -1.03
CA ILE A 41 1.74 6.15 -0.81
C ILE A 41 2.92 7.12 -0.82
N GLU A 42 2.94 8.12 -1.72
CA GLU A 42 3.98 9.15 -1.75
C GLU A 42 3.95 9.99 -0.47
N TRP A 43 2.75 10.41 -0.03
CA TRP A 43 2.58 11.12 1.23
C TRP A 43 3.09 10.28 2.41
N PHE A 44 2.73 9.00 2.47
CA PHE A 44 3.21 8.08 3.49
C PHE A 44 4.74 7.95 3.44
N GLU A 45 5.34 7.67 2.28
CA GLU A 45 6.80 7.52 2.15
C GLU A 45 7.54 8.78 2.60
N LYS A 46 7.01 9.96 2.25
CA LYS A 46 7.61 11.25 2.62
C LYS A 46 7.65 11.41 4.13
N ASN A 47 6.54 11.16 4.82
CA ASN A 47 6.48 11.28 6.28
C ASN A 47 7.28 10.17 6.96
N PHE A 48 7.13 8.92 6.50
CA PHE A 48 7.93 7.79 6.95
C PHE A 48 9.44 8.07 6.86
N ARG A 49 9.90 8.73 5.81
CA ARG A 49 11.33 9.07 5.64
C ARG A 49 11.80 10.18 6.58
N LYS A 50 10.98 11.18 6.85
CA LYS A 50 11.34 12.29 7.74
C LYS A 50 11.69 11.79 9.14
N SER A 51 10.97 10.77 9.60
CA SER A 51 11.12 10.21 10.95
C SER A 51 12.45 9.51 11.21
N PHE A 52 13.25 9.25 10.18
CA PHE A 52 14.61 8.70 10.31
C PHE A 52 15.71 9.73 10.05
N ARG A 53 15.34 10.96 9.71
CA ARG A 53 16.29 12.05 9.47
C ARG A 53 16.44 12.88 10.72
N SER A 54 17.15 12.34 11.71
CA SER A 54 17.58 13.10 12.88
C SER A 54 19.08 13.35 12.79
N SER A 55 19.49 14.43 12.12
CA SER A 55 20.67 15.22 12.50
C SER A 55 20.57 16.65 11.90
N PRO A 56 20.84 17.70 12.70
CA PRO A 56 20.73 19.09 12.29
C PRO A 56 22.05 19.59 11.66
N ASP A 57 22.09 19.69 10.34
CA ASP A 57 23.04 20.58 9.66
C ASP A 57 22.23 21.48 8.72
N GLU A 58 21.71 22.56 9.31
CA GLU A 58 21.62 23.90 8.70
C GLU A 58 21.11 24.85 9.80
N LEU A 59 22.04 25.26 10.65
CA LEU A 59 21.98 26.57 11.25
C LEU A 59 22.07 27.59 10.11
N ASP A 60 20.95 28.21 9.75
CA ASP A 60 20.90 29.67 9.79
C ASP A 60 19.48 30.22 9.58
N ASN A 61 19.06 31.00 10.57
CA ASN A 61 18.22 32.19 10.45
C ASN A 61 16.84 32.05 9.79
N LYS A 62 15.81 31.82 10.62
CA LYS A 62 14.86 32.91 10.92
C LYS A 62 13.96 32.62 12.12
N HIS A 63 13.95 33.60 12.99
CA HIS A 63 13.03 33.78 14.10
C HIS A 63 11.59 33.88 13.57
N THR A 64 10.73 32.92 13.89
CA THR A 64 9.28 33.15 13.97
C THR A 64 8.68 32.08 14.87
N ILE A 65 8.09 32.54 15.98
CA ILE A 65 7.27 31.77 16.89
C ILE A 65 6.09 31.23 16.07
N ASN A 66 6.06 29.92 15.79
CA ASN A 66 4.86 29.21 15.39
C ASN A 66 4.99 27.73 15.77
N VAL A 67 4.05 27.29 16.59
CA VAL A 67 3.76 25.93 17.07
C VAL A 67 4.44 24.83 16.23
N LYS A 68 5.52 24.24 16.76
CA LYS A 68 6.06 22.96 16.28
C LYS A 68 5.01 21.89 16.53
N GLN A 69 4.13 21.64 15.56
CA GLN A 69 3.44 20.35 15.50
C GLN A 69 4.49 19.28 15.22
N ASN A 70 4.51 18.28 16.08
CA ASN A 70 5.38 17.10 16.08
C ASN A 70 5.29 16.32 14.75
N ASN A 71 5.98 16.76 13.70
CA ASN A 71 5.92 16.15 12.36
C ASN A 71 7.10 15.19 12.07
N ASP A 72 7.95 14.93 13.05
CA ASP A 72 9.12 14.05 12.94
C ASP A 72 8.84 12.63 13.47
N GLU A 73 7.64 12.38 14.01
CA GLU A 73 7.23 11.05 14.45
C GLU A 73 6.88 10.17 13.23
N PRO A 74 7.20 8.85 13.23
CA PRO A 74 6.72 7.94 12.18
C PRO A 74 5.20 7.97 12.06
N PRO A 75 4.65 7.78 10.84
CA PRO A 75 3.21 7.61 10.66
C PRO A 75 2.69 6.51 11.57
N ASP A 76 1.48 6.66 12.11
CA ASP A 76 0.88 5.63 12.95
C ASP A 76 0.77 4.27 12.25
N SER A 77 0.76 3.19 13.03
CA SER A 77 0.65 1.81 12.53
C SER A 77 -0.57 1.61 11.62
N THR A 78 -1.72 2.24 11.93
CA THR A 78 -2.93 2.17 11.11
C THR A 78 -2.72 2.79 9.73
N VAL A 79 -2.03 3.93 9.67
CA VAL A 79 -1.70 4.63 8.43
C VAL A 79 -0.69 3.83 7.60
N ALA A 80 0.27 3.17 8.27
CA ALA A 80 1.22 2.30 7.59
C ALA A 80 0.53 1.06 6.99
N ILE A 81 -0.38 0.44 7.73
CA ILE A 81 -1.20 -0.68 7.24
C ILE A 81 -2.01 -0.23 6.03
N ASP A 82 -2.79 0.85 6.15
CA ASP A 82 -3.60 1.40 5.04
C ASP A 82 -2.74 1.68 3.79
N SER A 83 -1.56 2.27 3.98
CA SER A 83 -0.62 2.52 2.88
C SER A 83 -0.11 1.23 2.23
N LEU A 84 0.17 0.18 3.00
CA LEU A 84 0.56 -1.13 2.48
C LEU A 84 -0.59 -1.83 1.74
N GLN A 85 -1.83 -1.68 2.21
CA GLN A 85 -3.02 -2.16 1.50
C GLN A 85 -3.17 -1.45 0.14
N LYS A 86 -2.97 -0.13 0.11
CA LYS A 86 -2.93 0.65 -1.13
C LYS A 86 -1.79 0.23 -2.06
N VAL A 87 -0.64 -0.17 -1.52
CA VAL A 87 0.43 -0.77 -2.33
C VAL A 87 -0.02 -2.06 -3.00
N LYS A 88 -0.65 -2.99 -2.27
CA LYS A 88 -1.17 -4.25 -2.85
C LYS A 88 -2.21 -3.99 -3.93
N TYR A 89 -3.11 -3.04 -3.68
CA TYR A 89 -4.12 -2.64 -4.65
C TYR A 89 -3.50 -2.02 -5.91
N ALA A 90 -2.55 -1.10 -5.74
CA ALA A 90 -1.82 -0.48 -6.84
C ALA A 90 -1.05 -1.50 -7.68
N LEU A 91 -0.44 -2.52 -7.05
CA LEU A 91 0.22 -3.65 -7.73
C LEU A 91 -0.76 -4.45 -8.60
N ASN A 92 -1.98 -4.70 -8.11
CA ASN A 92 -3.02 -5.37 -8.90
C ASN A 92 -3.48 -4.53 -10.09
N ILE A 93 -3.73 -3.22 -9.88
CA ILE A 93 -4.14 -2.32 -10.96
C ILE A 93 -3.05 -2.21 -12.02
N ILE A 94 -1.80 -1.93 -11.63
CA ILE A 94 -0.73 -1.71 -12.61
C ILE A 94 -0.47 -2.97 -13.44
N GLU A 95 -0.65 -4.18 -12.89
CA GLU A 95 -0.62 -5.41 -13.69
C GLU A 95 -1.76 -5.47 -14.71
N LYS A 96 -2.98 -5.11 -14.30
CA LYS A 96 -4.17 -5.10 -15.15
C LYS A 96 -4.00 -4.14 -16.34
N ILE A 97 -3.51 -2.93 -16.09
CA ILE A 97 -3.36 -1.89 -17.13
C ILE A 97 -1.97 -1.89 -17.80
N ARG A 98 -1.06 -2.79 -17.40
CA ARG A 98 0.35 -2.82 -17.81
C ARG A 98 0.57 -2.70 -19.32
N LYS A 99 -0.26 -3.38 -20.10
CA LYS A 99 -0.17 -3.40 -21.58
C LYS A 99 -0.41 -2.02 -22.20
N SER A 100 -1.25 -1.20 -21.56
CA SER A 100 -1.59 0.15 -22.00
C SER A 100 -0.55 1.18 -21.56
N VAL A 101 0.20 0.92 -20.48
CA VAL A 101 1.24 1.81 -19.93
C VAL A 101 2.61 1.12 -19.80
N PRO A 102 3.15 0.53 -20.87
CA PRO A 102 4.30 -0.37 -20.78
C PRO A 102 5.57 0.31 -20.26
N TYR A 103 5.78 1.58 -20.62
CA TYR A 103 7.00 2.32 -20.27
C TYR A 103 7.08 2.66 -18.78
N ILE A 104 5.97 3.07 -18.15
CA ILE A 104 5.94 3.51 -16.76
C ILE A 104 5.60 2.38 -15.78
N SER A 105 4.92 1.32 -16.25
CA SER A 105 4.48 0.22 -15.39
C SER A 105 5.61 -0.42 -14.58
N LYS A 106 6.76 -0.67 -15.21
CA LYS A 106 7.93 -1.24 -14.56
C LYS A 106 8.46 -0.34 -13.44
N GLU A 107 8.49 0.97 -13.66
CA GLU A 107 8.98 1.92 -12.66
C GLU A 107 8.05 1.99 -11.45
N ILE A 108 6.73 2.00 -11.70
CA ILE A 108 5.71 1.94 -10.65
C ILE A 108 5.84 0.64 -9.84
N PHE A 109 5.97 -0.52 -10.50
CA PHE A 109 6.22 -1.79 -9.82
C PHE A 109 7.43 -1.73 -8.89
N VAL A 110 8.57 -1.27 -9.41
CA VAL A 110 9.82 -1.17 -8.64
C VAL A 110 9.67 -0.20 -7.46
N TYR A 111 9.00 0.92 -7.67
CA TYR A 111 8.69 1.88 -6.62
C TYR A 111 7.86 1.24 -5.49
N LEU A 112 6.76 0.59 -5.82
CA LEU A 112 5.86 -0.08 -4.86
C LEU A 112 6.58 -1.17 -4.06
N ILE A 113 7.32 -2.06 -4.74
CA ILE A 113 8.13 -3.11 -4.10
C ILE A 113 9.15 -2.51 -3.12
N ARG A 114 9.78 -1.39 -3.51
CA ARG A 114 10.77 -0.70 -2.68
C ARG A 114 10.16 -0.15 -1.39
N ILE A 115 8.91 0.35 -1.42
CA ILE A 115 8.18 0.80 -0.23
C ILE A 115 7.97 -0.37 0.74
N VAL A 116 7.38 -1.48 0.27
CA VAL A 116 7.11 -2.67 1.11
C VAL A 116 8.38 -3.15 1.79
N ARG A 117 9.47 -3.31 1.02
CA ARG A 117 10.76 -3.76 1.55
C ARG A 117 11.31 -2.81 2.62
N LYS A 118 11.17 -1.49 2.41
CA LYS A 118 11.65 -0.49 3.35
C LYS A 118 10.88 -0.56 4.67
N VAL A 119 9.56 -0.61 4.61
CA VAL A 119 8.71 -0.73 5.82
C VAL A 119 9.01 -2.03 6.56
N HIS A 120 9.11 -3.16 5.85
CA HIS A 120 9.43 -4.46 6.44
C HIS A 120 10.79 -4.45 7.16
N THR A 121 11.82 -3.91 6.52
CA THR A 121 13.19 -3.84 7.09
C THR A 121 13.22 -3.00 8.36
N VAL A 122 12.54 -1.85 8.36
CA VAL A 122 12.45 -0.95 9.52
C VAL A 122 11.69 -1.62 10.68
N ALA A 123 10.55 -2.25 10.39
CA ALA A 123 9.74 -2.92 11.40
C ALA A 123 10.49 -4.10 12.05
N LYS A 124 11.19 -4.91 11.25
CA LYS A 124 12.02 -6.02 11.76
C LYS A 124 13.22 -5.55 12.58
N SER A 125 13.84 -4.44 12.19
CA SER A 125 14.95 -3.84 12.94
C SER A 125 14.52 -3.06 14.19
N LYS A 126 13.20 -2.98 14.47
CA LYS A 126 12.62 -2.29 15.63
C LYS A 126 13.05 -0.82 15.75
N GLN A 127 13.32 -0.17 14.61
CA GLN A 127 13.68 1.25 14.57
C GLN A 127 12.50 2.17 14.91
N ILE A 128 11.28 1.65 14.75
CA ILE A 128 10.04 2.32 15.15
C ILE A 128 9.42 1.51 16.29
N THR A 129 9.27 2.12 17.46
CA THR A 129 8.78 1.46 18.68
C THR A 129 7.28 1.11 18.63
N ASN A 130 6.47 1.90 17.92
CA ASN A 130 5.03 1.66 17.78
C ASN A 130 4.67 0.70 16.62
N TYR A 131 5.65 0.14 15.90
CA TYR A 131 5.38 -0.82 14.83
C TYR A 131 5.59 -2.25 15.31
N ASN A 132 4.57 -3.08 15.12
CA ASN A 132 4.73 -4.53 15.22
C ASN A 132 5.77 -4.99 14.18
N SER A 133 6.71 -5.86 14.58
CA SER A 133 7.69 -6.46 13.66
C SER A 133 7.07 -7.24 12.49
N ASN A 134 5.79 -7.60 12.60
CA ASN A 134 5.00 -8.28 11.57
C ASN A 134 4.00 -7.35 10.86
N ILE A 135 4.07 -6.02 11.05
CA ILE A 135 3.12 -5.06 10.47
C ILE A 135 2.90 -5.22 8.96
N VAL A 136 3.92 -5.65 8.21
CA VAL A 136 3.80 -5.93 6.77
C VAL A 136 3.18 -7.30 6.53
N VAL A 137 3.60 -8.31 7.27
CA VAL A 137 3.12 -9.70 7.16
C VAL A 137 1.62 -9.78 7.43
N ASP A 138 1.13 -8.97 8.37
CA ASP A 138 -0.26 -8.95 8.82
C ASP A 138 -1.22 -8.22 7.84
N VAL A 139 -0.71 -7.68 6.73
CA VAL A 139 -1.52 -7.00 5.70
C VAL A 139 -2.15 -8.00 4.74
N ILE A 140 -3.34 -8.51 5.09
CA ILE A 140 -4.04 -9.55 4.33
C ILE A 140 -4.72 -9.01 3.09
N GLU A 141 -5.52 -7.94 3.22
CA GLU A 141 -6.36 -7.46 2.12
C GLU A 141 -5.84 -6.16 1.51
N PRO A 142 -5.97 -5.97 0.18
CA PRO A 142 -6.41 -6.97 -0.80
C PRO A 142 -5.33 -8.02 -1.07
N LEU A 143 -5.72 -9.25 -1.43
CA LEU A 143 -4.77 -10.25 -1.91
C LEU A 143 -4.27 -9.90 -3.32
N LEU A 144 -3.05 -10.34 -3.64
CA LEU A 144 -2.47 -10.12 -4.96
C LEU A 144 -3.03 -11.15 -5.96
N ASN A 145 -3.23 -10.73 -7.21
CA ASN A 145 -3.65 -11.66 -8.27
C ASN A 145 -2.47 -12.55 -8.70
N GLU A 146 -2.77 -13.74 -9.26
CA GLU A 146 -1.74 -14.68 -9.70
C GLU A 146 -0.77 -14.08 -10.74
N ASN A 147 -1.31 -13.32 -11.70
CA ASN A 147 -0.51 -12.59 -12.68
C ASN A 147 0.40 -11.54 -12.02
N THR A 148 -0.13 -10.82 -11.02
CA THR A 148 0.62 -9.80 -10.28
C THR A 148 1.77 -10.41 -9.51
N ILE A 149 1.53 -11.52 -8.80
CA ILE A 149 2.58 -12.27 -8.10
C ILE A 149 3.66 -12.71 -9.10
N THR A 150 3.25 -13.32 -10.21
CA THR A 150 4.18 -13.75 -11.26
C THR A 150 5.04 -12.61 -11.79
N SER A 151 4.43 -11.44 -12.06
CA SER A 151 5.14 -10.25 -12.53
C SER A 151 6.09 -9.67 -11.49
N ILE A 152 5.71 -9.67 -10.20
CA ILE A 152 6.62 -9.30 -9.10
C ILE A 152 7.84 -10.22 -9.10
N PHE A 153 7.64 -11.55 -9.08
CA PHE A 153 8.75 -12.51 -9.07
C PHE A 153 9.64 -12.45 -10.31
N LYS A 154 9.15 -11.95 -11.45
CA LYS A 154 9.98 -11.68 -12.64
C LYS A 154 10.85 -10.42 -12.48
N LEU A 155 10.39 -9.43 -11.72
CA LEU A 155 11.09 -8.16 -11.51
C LEU A 155 12.10 -8.21 -10.35
N LEU A 156 11.92 -9.12 -9.39
CA LEU A 156 12.81 -9.26 -8.25
C LEU A 156 14.14 -9.97 -8.60
N SER A 157 15.24 -9.47 -8.06
CA SER A 157 16.51 -10.22 -8.03
C SER A 157 16.43 -11.39 -7.02
N VAL A 158 17.32 -12.38 -7.14
CA VAL A 158 17.34 -13.59 -6.28
C VAL A 158 17.25 -13.24 -4.78
N LYS A 159 18.16 -12.39 -4.29
CA LYS A 159 18.17 -11.94 -2.89
C LYS A 159 16.87 -11.22 -2.48
N THR A 160 16.22 -10.52 -3.41
CA THR A 160 14.97 -9.80 -3.11
C THR A 160 13.77 -10.74 -3.10
N LYS A 161 13.82 -11.87 -3.83
CA LYS A 161 12.78 -12.91 -3.79
C LYS A 161 12.70 -13.57 -2.41
N GLU A 162 13.85 -13.90 -1.81
CA GLU A 162 13.91 -14.46 -0.46
C GLU A 162 13.24 -13.51 0.54
N LEU A 163 13.64 -12.23 0.52
CA LEU A 163 13.03 -11.20 1.38
C LEU A 163 11.52 -11.00 1.12
N TRP A 164 11.05 -11.24 -0.10
CA TRP A 164 9.63 -11.14 -0.44
C TRP A 164 8.83 -12.36 0.02
N LEU A 165 9.42 -13.55 -0.05
CA LEU A 165 8.84 -14.78 0.49
C LEU A 165 8.68 -14.70 2.01
N ASP A 166 9.64 -14.06 2.70
CA ASP A 166 9.59 -13.80 4.14
C ASP A 166 8.43 -12.90 4.57
N LEU A 167 7.77 -12.18 3.64
CA LEU A 167 6.54 -11.42 3.93
C LEU A 167 5.34 -12.34 4.23
N GLY A 168 5.45 -13.63 3.94
CA GLY A 168 4.46 -14.63 4.31
C GLY A 168 3.27 -14.75 3.34
N PRO A 169 2.27 -15.57 3.70
CA PRO A 169 1.19 -15.97 2.78
C PRO A 169 0.34 -14.82 2.25
N ALA A 170 0.15 -13.74 3.02
CA ALA A 170 -0.64 -12.59 2.61
C ALA A 170 -0.11 -11.89 1.35
N TRP A 171 1.19 -12.02 1.05
CA TRP A 171 1.87 -11.40 -0.10
C TRP A 171 2.21 -12.38 -1.22
N ASN A 172 2.06 -13.69 -0.96
CA ASN A 172 2.51 -14.75 -1.85
C ASN A 172 1.37 -15.69 -2.29
N THR A 173 0.18 -15.57 -1.69
CA THR A 173 -0.97 -16.39 -2.06
C THR A 173 -1.87 -15.62 -3.02
N PRO A 174 -2.23 -16.20 -4.18
CA PRO A 174 -3.12 -15.53 -5.12
C PRO A 174 -4.51 -15.35 -4.52
N SER A 175 -5.17 -14.27 -4.94
CA SER A 175 -6.55 -13.95 -4.55
C SER A 175 -7.49 -15.10 -4.91
N ASN A 176 -8.02 -15.76 -3.88
CA ASN A 176 -9.10 -16.72 -3.95
C ASN A 176 -10.02 -16.49 -2.73
N PRO A 177 -11.35 -16.38 -2.90
CA PRO A 177 -12.28 -16.11 -1.81
C PRO A 177 -12.15 -17.07 -0.60
N TYR A 178 -11.86 -18.34 -0.86
CA TYR A 178 -11.67 -19.35 0.19
C TYR A 178 -10.35 -19.15 0.96
N ILE A 179 -9.33 -18.63 0.29
CA ILE A 179 -8.01 -18.43 0.88
C ILE A 179 -7.99 -17.16 1.74
N SER A 180 -8.64 -16.08 1.30
CA SER A 180 -8.69 -14.81 2.06
C SER A 180 -9.29 -15.02 3.44
N SER A 181 -10.47 -15.67 3.49
CA SER A 181 -11.17 -16.00 4.74
C SER A 181 -10.31 -16.86 5.67
N LYS A 182 -9.58 -17.84 5.13
CA LYS A 182 -8.67 -18.70 5.90
C LYS A 182 -7.47 -17.94 6.47
N LEU A 183 -6.87 -17.02 5.70
CA LEU A 183 -5.75 -16.21 6.16
C LEU A 183 -6.16 -15.22 7.25
N THR A 184 -7.32 -14.56 7.09
CA THR A 184 -7.90 -13.70 8.12
C THR A 184 -8.10 -14.44 9.43
N LEU A 185 -8.61 -15.67 9.36
CA LEU A 185 -8.80 -16.52 10.53
C LEU A 185 -7.47 -16.90 11.20
N ILE A 186 -6.43 -17.21 10.42
CA ILE A 186 -5.09 -17.53 10.95
C ILE A 186 -4.46 -16.33 11.66
N VAL A 187 -4.50 -15.13 11.06
CA VAL A 187 -3.96 -13.91 11.67
C VAL A 187 -4.75 -13.52 12.92
N TYR A 188 -6.08 -13.65 12.88
CA TYR A 188 -6.92 -13.42 14.05
C TYR A 188 -6.58 -14.37 15.20
N ILE A 189 -6.45 -15.67 14.95
CA ILE A 189 -6.06 -16.67 15.96
C ILE A 189 -4.66 -16.37 16.50
N SER A 190 -3.70 -16.04 15.63
CA SER A 190 -2.32 -15.72 16.01
C SER A 190 -2.22 -14.44 16.85
N SER A 191 -3.16 -13.50 16.65
CA SER A 191 -3.26 -12.27 17.43
C SER A 191 -3.99 -12.46 18.76
N SER A 192 -4.69 -13.58 18.95
CA SER A 192 -5.62 -13.83 20.06
C SER A 192 -5.13 -14.89 21.05
N GLU A 193 -3.81 -15.05 21.25
CA GLU A 193 -3.31 -16.07 22.19
C GLU A 193 -3.95 -15.96 23.59
N LEU A 194 -4.71 -17.02 23.93
CA LEU A 194 -5.30 -17.43 25.22
C LEU A 194 -6.72 -16.91 25.59
N SER A 195 -7.76 -17.66 25.20
CA SER A 195 -8.48 -18.59 26.10
C SER A 195 -9.86 -18.99 25.54
N GLY A 196 -10.11 -20.30 25.39
CA GLY A 196 -11.47 -20.84 25.51
C GLY A 196 -12.37 -21.03 24.28
N ILE A 197 -11.93 -20.84 23.03
CA ILE A 197 -12.86 -20.90 21.87
C ILE A 197 -12.92 -22.27 21.16
N SER A 198 -12.34 -23.32 21.74
CA SER A 198 -12.28 -24.67 21.12
C SER A 198 -13.66 -25.31 20.87
N ASN A 199 -14.74 -24.86 21.54
CA ASN A 199 -16.05 -25.52 21.46
C ASN A 199 -17.14 -24.71 20.73
N ILE A 200 -16.90 -23.44 20.38
CA ILE A 200 -17.93 -22.58 19.75
C ILE A 200 -17.88 -22.65 18.22
N LEU A 201 -16.73 -23.02 17.64
CA LEU A 201 -16.52 -22.95 16.18
C LEU A 201 -16.97 -24.19 15.38
N LYS A 202 -17.50 -25.24 16.04
CA LYS A 202 -17.99 -26.44 15.32
C LYS A 202 -19.45 -26.35 14.87
N GLU A 203 -20.24 -25.42 15.41
CA GLU A 203 -21.70 -25.38 15.16
C GLU A 203 -22.21 -24.26 14.24
N GLN A 204 -21.35 -23.41 13.68
CA GLN A 204 -21.79 -22.30 12.79
C GLN A 204 -21.21 -22.33 11.37
N ILE A 205 -20.91 -23.51 10.82
CA ILE A 205 -20.62 -23.63 9.37
C ILE A 205 -21.95 -23.83 8.63
N THR A 206 -22.75 -22.78 8.57
CA THR A 206 -23.72 -22.55 7.50
C THR A 206 -23.68 -21.07 7.20
N TYR A 207 -22.77 -20.65 6.34
CA TYR A 207 -22.78 -19.29 5.82
C TYR A 207 -22.59 -19.30 4.31
N GLU A 208 -23.55 -18.65 3.66
CA GLU A 208 -23.64 -18.41 2.23
C GLU A 208 -22.41 -17.68 1.69
N PRO A 209 -22.05 -17.90 0.42
CA PRO A 209 -20.93 -17.20 -0.20
C PRO A 209 -21.23 -15.70 -0.18
N ILE A 210 -20.36 -14.91 0.43
CA ILE A 210 -20.35 -13.46 0.24
C ILE A 210 -19.93 -13.22 -1.21
N ILE A 211 -20.93 -13.18 -2.09
CA ILE A 211 -20.81 -12.68 -3.44
C ILE A 211 -20.33 -11.24 -3.32
N GLY A 212 -19.08 -11.00 -3.69
CA GLY A 212 -18.54 -9.78 -4.29
C GLY A 212 -19.19 -8.43 -3.93
N HIS A 213 -19.51 -8.16 -2.68
CA HIS A 213 -19.81 -6.80 -2.26
C HIS A 213 -18.48 -6.05 -2.21
N ARG A 214 -18.21 -5.27 -3.26
CA ARG A 214 -17.26 -4.15 -3.21
C ARG A 214 -17.43 -3.48 -1.84
N LEU A 215 -16.39 -3.51 -1.01
CA LEU A 215 -16.36 -2.67 0.17
C LEU A 215 -16.65 -1.23 -0.29
N PRO A 216 -17.63 -0.53 0.30
CA PRO A 216 -17.81 0.89 0.05
C PRO A 216 -16.51 1.61 0.39
N TRP A 217 -15.87 2.23 -0.61
CA TRP A 217 -14.55 2.86 -0.48
C TRP A 217 -14.54 4.09 0.45
N ASP A 218 -15.70 4.51 0.95
CA ASP A 218 -15.84 5.53 1.99
C ASP A 218 -15.07 5.15 3.28
N CYS A 219 -14.73 3.87 3.47
CA CYS A 219 -13.98 3.39 4.63
C CYS A 219 -12.44 3.46 4.51
N ILE A 220 -11.87 3.64 3.31
CA ILE A 220 -10.39 3.59 3.10
C ILE A 220 -9.80 5.01 2.89
N SER A 221 -10.65 6.02 2.69
CA SER A 221 -10.23 7.41 2.51
C SER A 221 -10.86 8.33 3.56
N SER A 222 -10.52 8.15 4.84
CA SER A 222 -10.94 9.06 5.93
C SER A 222 -10.14 10.39 5.96
N ARG A 223 -9.39 10.72 4.91
CA ARG A 223 -8.64 11.98 4.81
C ARG A 223 -9.00 12.77 3.56
N CYS A 224 -10.22 13.30 3.56
CA CYS A 224 -10.58 14.48 2.76
C CYS A 224 -11.54 15.36 3.56
N THR A 225 -10.98 16.30 4.33
CA THR A 225 -11.71 17.51 4.68
C THR A 225 -11.19 18.63 3.79
N THR A 226 -12.08 19.08 2.90
CA THR A 226 -12.12 20.41 2.31
C THR A 226 -10.95 20.85 1.43
N LEU A 227 -11.16 20.83 0.10
CA LEU A 227 -11.05 22.06 -0.70
C LEU A 227 -11.72 21.86 -2.05
N LEU A 228 -12.91 22.46 -2.14
CA LEU A 228 -13.68 22.64 -3.35
C LEU A 228 -12.85 23.32 -4.44
N TRP A 229 -13.14 22.88 -5.66
CA TRP A 229 -13.09 23.65 -6.90
C TRP A 229 -13.35 25.14 -6.72
N VAL A 230 -12.36 25.99 -6.97
CA VAL A 230 -12.48 27.21 -7.77
C VAL A 230 -11.13 27.45 -8.44
N ARG A 231 -11.08 27.47 -9.77
CA ARG A 231 -10.07 28.24 -10.51
C ARG A 231 -10.80 29.32 -11.31
N PRO A 232 -10.31 30.57 -11.33
CA PRO A 232 -10.73 31.56 -12.32
C PRO A 232 -10.23 31.19 -13.72
#